data_AF-A0A952RSW3-F1
#
_entry.id   AF-A0A952RSW3-F1
#
_cell.length_a   1.000
_cell.length_b   1.000
_cell.length_c   1.000
_cell.angle_alpha   90.00
_cell.angle_beta   90.00
_cell.angle_gamma   90.00
#
_symmetry.space_group_name_H-M   'P 1'
#
loop_
_entity.id
_entity.type
_entity.pdbx_description
1 polymer ?
#
loop_
_entity_poly.entity_id
_entity_poly.type
_entity_poly.pdbx_seq_one_letter_code
_entity_poly.pdbx_strand_id
1 'polypeptide(L)'
;MPAAAFQQKVTARQAKARERMEKRASKLSADDAKALRAKFDAGVAKVNAEVAKATADGTVTKDEAKAVRQISKELRAGGHGKGKHHKKK
;
A
#
# COMPACT_ATOMS: atom_id res chain seq x y z
N MET A 1 5.66 -11.27 -13.60
CA MET A 1 4.49 -12.11 -13.18
C MET A 1 3.28 -11.68 -13.99
N PRO A 2 2.27 -12.55 -14.21
CA PRO A 2 1.07 -12.15 -14.95
C PRO A 2 0.35 -10.98 -14.28
N ALA A 3 -0.15 -10.03 -15.09
CA ALA A 3 -0.88 -8.85 -14.62
C ALA A 3 -2.06 -9.23 -13.69
N ALA A 4 -2.86 -10.21 -14.07
CA ALA A 4 -3.99 -10.68 -13.26
C ALA A 4 -3.56 -11.19 -11.87
N ALA A 5 -2.47 -11.97 -11.80
CA ALA A 5 -1.93 -12.45 -10.53
C ALA A 5 -1.36 -11.32 -9.67
N PHE A 6 -0.83 -10.26 -10.29
CA PHE A 6 -0.37 -9.08 -9.57
C PHE A 6 -1.55 -8.25 -9.03
N GLN A 7 -2.58 -8.02 -9.83
CA GLN A 7 -3.81 -7.32 -9.40
C GLN A 7 -4.45 -8.03 -8.21
N GLN A 8 -4.64 -9.36 -8.26
CA GLN A 8 -5.15 -10.13 -7.13
C GLN A 8 -4.32 -9.93 -5.85
N LYS A 9 -2.98 -9.95 -5.97
CA LYS A 9 -2.09 -9.71 -4.83
C LYS A 9 -2.21 -8.28 -4.29
N VAL A 10 -2.39 -7.30 -5.15
CA VAL A 10 -2.58 -5.89 -4.75
C VAL A 10 -3.92 -5.73 -4.04
N THR A 11 -5.02 -6.24 -4.59
CA THR A 11 -6.35 -6.20 -3.98
C THR A 11 -6.34 -6.88 -2.60
N ALA A 12 -5.74 -8.06 -2.48
CA ALA A 12 -5.62 -8.75 -1.20
C ALA A 12 -4.81 -7.94 -0.17
N ARG A 13 -3.77 -7.21 -0.61
CA ARG A 13 -3.00 -6.31 0.27
C ARG A 13 -3.80 -5.07 0.66
N GLN A 14 -4.56 -4.48 -0.25
CA GLN A 14 -5.42 -3.33 0.01
C GLN A 14 -6.52 -3.68 1.01
N ALA A 15 -7.16 -4.85 0.88
CA ALA A 15 -8.15 -5.35 1.84
C ALA A 15 -7.56 -5.44 3.26
N LYS A 16 -6.41 -6.12 3.40
CA LYS A 16 -5.69 -6.21 4.69
C LYS A 16 -5.25 -4.86 5.23
N ALA A 17 -4.90 -3.92 4.35
CA ALA A 17 -4.51 -2.58 4.75
C ALA A 17 -5.71 -1.78 5.26
N ARG A 18 -6.89 -1.93 4.64
CA ARG A 18 -8.15 -1.33 5.05
C ARG A 18 -8.58 -1.84 6.42
N GLU A 19 -8.56 -3.16 6.65
CA GLU A 19 -8.84 -3.75 7.98
C GLU A 19 -7.94 -3.16 9.08
N ARG A 20 -6.64 -3.05 8.81
CA ARG A 20 -5.68 -2.46 9.76
C ARG A 20 -5.89 -0.96 9.96
N MET A 21 -6.32 -0.25 8.93
CA MET A 21 -6.65 1.16 8.99
C MET A 21 -7.91 1.36 9.84
N GLU A 22 -8.98 0.59 9.61
CA GLU A 22 -10.22 0.65 10.41
C GLU A 22 -9.96 0.28 11.88
N LYS A 23 -9.11 -0.73 12.15
CA LYS A 23 -8.68 -1.06 13.52
C LYS A 23 -7.88 0.07 14.20
N ARG A 24 -7.23 0.94 13.43
CA ARG A 24 -6.59 2.16 13.95
C ARG A 24 -7.60 3.29 14.10
N ALA A 25 -8.48 3.47 13.12
CA ALA A 25 -9.54 4.46 13.12
C ALA A 25 -10.48 4.30 14.33
N SER A 26 -10.76 3.06 14.75
CA SER A 26 -11.58 2.78 15.93
C SER A 26 -10.95 3.22 17.26
N LYS A 27 -9.65 3.57 17.27
CA LYS A 27 -8.92 4.07 18.45
C LYS A 27 -8.67 5.58 18.39
N LEU A 28 -9.15 6.24 17.35
CA LEU A 28 -8.94 7.66 17.10
C LEU A 28 -10.23 8.45 17.28
N SER A 29 -10.11 9.77 17.40
CA SER A 29 -11.25 10.67 17.34
C SER A 29 -11.94 10.57 15.97
N ALA A 30 -13.21 10.97 15.88
CA ALA A 30 -13.96 10.91 14.63
C ALA A 30 -13.27 11.71 13.50
N ASP A 31 -12.67 12.85 13.84
CA ASP A 31 -11.96 13.72 12.88
C ASP A 31 -10.64 13.10 12.42
N ASP A 32 -9.86 12.53 13.35
CA ASP A 32 -8.62 11.82 13.02
C ASP A 32 -8.89 10.55 12.21
N ALA A 33 -9.97 9.84 12.51
CA ALA A 33 -10.42 8.67 11.76
C ALA A 33 -10.81 9.05 10.33
N LYS A 34 -11.53 10.16 10.14
CA LYS A 34 -11.84 10.70 8.79
C LYS A 34 -10.56 11.08 8.04
N ALA A 35 -9.63 11.78 8.70
CA ALA A 35 -8.35 12.14 8.09
C ALA A 35 -7.51 10.91 7.71
N LEU A 36 -7.53 9.86 8.55
CA LEU A 36 -6.84 8.59 8.26
C LEU A 36 -7.45 7.87 7.05
N ARG A 37 -8.78 7.80 6.96
CA ARG A 37 -9.50 7.22 5.81
C ARG A 37 -9.20 7.99 4.53
N ALA A 38 -9.28 9.32 4.57
CA ALA A 38 -8.96 10.17 3.41
C ALA A 38 -7.52 9.97 2.91
N LYS A 39 -6.54 9.90 3.83
CA LYS A 39 -5.13 9.59 3.48
C LYS A 39 -4.98 8.19 2.88
N PHE A 40 -5.72 7.20 3.40
CA PHE A 40 -5.72 5.85 2.88
C PHE A 40 -6.30 5.80 1.45
N ASP A 41 -7.45 6.42 1.22
CA ASP A 41 -8.11 6.44 -0.09
C ASP A 41 -7.25 7.14 -1.15
N ALA A 42 -6.65 8.29 -0.81
CA ALA A 42 -5.69 8.97 -1.68
C ALA A 42 -4.48 8.07 -2.00
N GLY A 43 -4.05 7.25 -1.04
CA GLY A 43 -2.96 6.31 -1.23
C GLY A 43 -3.32 5.13 -2.15
N VAL A 44 -4.51 4.57 -1.96
CA VAL A 44 -5.05 3.49 -2.79
C VAL A 44 -5.21 3.96 -4.24
N ALA A 45 -5.70 5.19 -4.46
CA ALA A 45 -5.81 5.76 -5.79
C ALA A 45 -4.47 5.79 -6.53
N LYS A 46 -3.39 6.24 -5.87
CA LYS A 46 -2.03 6.25 -6.45
C LYS A 46 -1.52 4.84 -6.77
N VAL A 47 -1.75 3.89 -5.86
CA VAL A 47 -1.39 2.48 -6.07
C VAL A 47 -2.14 1.91 -7.26
N ASN A 48 -3.45 2.16 -7.37
CA ASN A 48 -4.26 1.66 -8.48
C ASN A 48 -3.82 2.26 -9.82
N ALA A 49 -3.48 3.55 -9.86
CA ALA A 49 -2.96 4.19 -11.07
C ALA A 49 -1.64 3.54 -11.54
N GLU A 50 -0.73 3.24 -10.61
CA GLU A 50 0.55 2.62 -10.94
C GLU A 50 0.40 1.15 -11.32
N VAL A 51 -0.52 0.43 -10.67
CA VAL A 51 -0.87 -0.95 -11.05
C VAL A 51 -1.45 -0.99 -12.45
N ALA A 52 -2.33 -0.05 -12.81
CA ALA A 52 -2.90 0.03 -14.15
C ALA A 52 -1.79 0.16 -15.21
N LYS A 53 -0.80 1.03 -14.97
CA LYS A 53 0.39 1.16 -15.85
C LYS A 53 1.19 -0.13 -15.92
N ALA A 54 1.54 -0.72 -14.77
CA ALA A 54 2.31 -1.95 -14.70
C ALA A 54 1.60 -3.17 -15.32
N THR A 55 0.27 -3.11 -15.44
CA THR A 55 -0.53 -4.20 -16.02
C THR A 55 -0.86 -4.00 -17.50
N ALA A 56 -0.55 -2.83 -18.07
CA ALA A 56 -0.87 -2.50 -19.47
C ALA A 56 -0.20 -3.47 -20.45
N ASP A 57 1.02 -3.89 -20.15
CA ASP A 57 1.81 -4.80 -20.98
C ASP A 57 1.53 -6.29 -20.67
N GLY A 58 0.51 -6.59 -19.86
CA GLY A 58 0.10 -7.95 -19.48
C GLY A 58 1.05 -8.67 -18.50
N THR A 59 2.25 -8.15 -18.29
CA THR A 59 3.22 -8.68 -17.33
C THR A 59 3.83 -7.59 -16.45
N VAL A 60 3.82 -7.83 -15.14
CA VAL A 60 4.42 -6.93 -14.15
C VAL A 60 5.83 -7.41 -13.82
N THR A 61 6.80 -6.53 -14.04
CA THR A 61 8.21 -6.73 -13.71
C THR A 61 8.47 -6.51 -12.22
N LYS A 62 9.67 -6.91 -11.78
CA LYS A 62 10.08 -6.75 -10.38
C LYS A 62 10.19 -5.28 -9.98
N ASP A 63 10.57 -4.42 -10.90
CA ASP A 63 10.82 -3.00 -10.61
C ASP A 63 9.52 -2.19 -10.57
N GLU A 64 8.55 -2.50 -11.42
CA GLU A 64 7.19 -1.95 -11.34
C GLU A 64 6.49 -2.38 -10.03
N ALA A 65 6.64 -3.65 -9.66
CA ALA A 65 6.12 -4.13 -8.37
C ALA A 65 6.79 -3.43 -7.17
N LYS A 66 8.07 -3.05 -7.28
CA LYS A 66 8.75 -2.25 -6.24
C LYS A 66 8.23 -0.83 -6.21
N ALA A 67 8.00 -0.17 -7.34
CA ALA A 67 7.47 1.19 -7.41
C ALA A 67 6.10 1.28 -6.70
N VAL A 68 5.19 0.36 -7.02
CA VAL A 68 3.88 0.24 -6.33
C VAL A 68 4.05 0.06 -4.81
N ARG A 69 4.99 -0.79 -4.40
CA ARG A 69 5.28 -1.06 -2.98
C ARG A 69 5.92 0.15 -2.28
N GLN A 70 6.72 0.93 -2.99
CA GLN A 70 7.40 2.10 -2.46
C GLN A 70 6.40 3.24 -2.23
N ILE A 71 5.53 3.52 -3.20
CA ILE A 71 4.41 4.48 -3.06
C ILE A 71 3.58 4.11 -1.82
N SER A 72 3.20 2.83 -1.69
CA SER A 72 2.44 2.33 -0.53
C SER A 72 3.18 2.53 0.80
N LYS A 73 4.52 2.45 0.81
CA LYS A 73 5.33 2.66 2.01
C LYS A 73 5.46 4.13 2.36
N GLU A 74 5.72 4.99 1.39
CA GLU A 74 5.86 6.43 1.56
C GLU A 74 4.56 7.05 2.10
N LEU A 75 3.41 6.60 1.60
CA LEU A 75 2.09 6.98 2.12
C LEU A 75 1.84 6.55 3.57
N ARG A 76 2.55 5.51 4.04
CA ARG A 76 2.47 5.01 5.42
C ARG A 76 3.55 5.60 6.33
N ALA A 77 4.62 6.14 5.75
CA ALA A 77 5.87 6.50 6.42
C ALA A 77 5.91 7.96 6.91
N GLY A 78 4.75 8.53 7.26
CA GLY A 78 4.72 9.54 8.33
C GLY A 78 5.10 8.98 9.71
N GLY A 79 5.40 7.67 9.83
CA GLY A 79 5.85 7.05 11.08
C GLY A 79 6.65 5.76 10.85
N HIS A 80 7.88 5.77 11.37
CA HIS A 80 8.79 4.65 11.61
C HIS A 80 9.48 3.97 10.41
N GLY A 81 10.71 4.41 10.17
CA GLY A 81 11.86 3.59 10.56
C GLY A 81 12.68 3.02 9.41
N LYS A 82 13.91 3.52 9.28
CA LYS A 82 15.02 2.71 8.76
C LYS A 82 14.98 1.36 9.47
N GLY A 83 14.61 0.30 8.77
CA GLY A 83 14.74 -1.05 9.26
C GLY A 83 16.21 -1.30 9.54
N LYS A 84 16.63 -1.15 10.80
CA LYS A 84 17.85 -1.79 11.29
C LYS A 84 17.66 -3.28 11.05
N HIS A 85 18.32 -3.80 10.02
CA HIS A 85 18.53 -5.22 9.87
C HIS A 85 19.21 -5.70 11.16
N HIS A 86 18.49 -6.51 11.92
CA HIS A 86 19.04 -7.25 13.05
C HIS A 86 20.08 -8.21 12.46
N LYS A 87 21.34 -7.78 12.43
CA LYS A 87 22.48 -8.64 12.11
C LYS A 87 22.59 -9.62 13.28
N LYS A 88 22.02 -10.81 13.14
CA LYS A 88 22.37 -11.94 14.01
C LYS A 88 23.86 -12.19 13.79
N LYS A 89 24.65 -11.89 14.82
CA LYS A 89 26.01 -12.38 14.99
C LYS A 89 25.95 -13.47 16.05
#